data_AF-A0A842QJG9-F1
#
_entry.id   AF-A0A842QJG9-F1
#
_cell.length_a   1.000
_cell.length_b   1.000
_cell.length_c   1.000
_cell.angle_alpha   90.00
_cell.angle_beta   90.00
_cell.angle_gamma   90.00
#
_symmetry.space_group_name_H-M   'P 1'
#
loop_
_entity.id
_entity.type
_entity.pdbx_description
1 polymer ?
#
loop_
_entity_poly.entity_id
_entity_poly.type
_entity_poly.pdbx_seq_one_letter_code
_entity_poly.pdbx_strand_id
1 'polypeptide(L)'
;MSDNSNDDYSSEEEEVLKGPEDVVEVKQKRSSRGGRSMRHKSNATFGGFIAWAAFVIIWLFFFAGNFGIFENIAIAVSSFILVGGIMGAIWSPSDAGPQGTGWRINVSIMSGVLWLAFIILWLPFFMEEFSLYRNIAVLLGSTLLLMLVNSSSWVSAAPGVGNMKRRTTAGSAVFLVWIILSIYWLWFEAGVYVWEQNFALGLLSLLIVLVVETGIFRADIGTSKGMGNPYIPIGILFAWMAVLFVWFWFFAAPFSGYQNLAVFLASMILFAGIGYLYLRNQRDSIDDLDWE
;
A
#
# COMPACT_ATOMS: atom_id res chain seq x y z
N MET A 1 -57.41 -23.38 -11.18
CA MET A 1 -57.90 -22.11 -10.60
C MET A 1 -56.71 -21.50 -9.89
N SER A 2 -55.95 -20.57 -10.44
CA SER A 2 -56.17 -19.52 -11.46
C SER A 2 -54.78 -19.17 -12.00
N ASP A 3 -54.44 -19.44 -13.26
CA ASP A 3 -54.62 -18.57 -14.44
C ASP A 3 -54.46 -17.06 -14.19
N ASN A 4 -53.34 -16.50 -14.69
CA ASN A 4 -53.15 -15.09 -15.05
C ASN A 4 -51.90 -15.02 -15.97
N SER A 5 -52.07 -15.23 -17.28
CA SER A 5 -52.06 -14.17 -18.31
C SER A 5 -50.77 -13.33 -18.28
N ASN A 6 -49.77 -13.65 -19.11
CA ASN A 6 -49.60 -13.08 -20.47
C ASN A 6 -50.00 -11.61 -20.53
N ASP A 7 -49.02 -10.72 -20.45
CA ASP A 7 -49.02 -9.46 -21.19
C ASP A 7 -47.64 -9.26 -21.82
N ASP A 8 -47.63 -9.66 -23.07
CA ASP A 8 -46.67 -9.43 -24.12
C ASP A 8 -46.64 -7.93 -24.42
N TYR A 9 -45.66 -7.21 -23.86
CA TYR A 9 -45.32 -5.85 -24.30
C TYR A 9 -44.12 -5.94 -25.25
N SER A 10 -44.42 -6.30 -26.50
CA SER A 10 -43.60 -5.98 -27.65
C SER A 10 -43.60 -4.46 -27.86
N SER A 11 -42.84 -3.72 -27.04
CA SER A 11 -42.40 -2.38 -27.43
C SER A 11 -41.30 -2.56 -28.46
N GLU A 12 -41.70 -2.60 -29.72
CA GLU A 12 -40.85 -2.22 -30.84
C GLU A 12 -40.34 -0.80 -30.54
N GLU A 13 -39.22 -0.71 -29.81
CA GLU A 13 -38.44 0.50 -29.79
C GLU A 13 -38.01 0.73 -31.23
N GLU A 14 -38.66 1.71 -31.88
CA GLU A 14 -38.14 2.34 -33.07
C GLU A 14 -36.68 2.66 -32.79
N GLU A 15 -35.81 1.83 -33.36
CA GLU A 15 -34.39 2.09 -33.48
C GLU A 15 -34.31 3.25 -34.46
N VAL A 16 -34.50 4.47 -33.92
CA VAL A 16 -34.26 5.73 -34.61
C VAL A 16 -32.78 5.69 -34.93
N LEU A 17 -32.47 5.14 -36.11
CA LEU A 17 -31.20 5.19 -36.81
C LEU A 17 -30.88 6.67 -37.00
N LYS A 18 -30.36 7.29 -35.94
CA LYS A 18 -29.71 8.58 -35.98
C LYS A 18 -28.67 8.46 -37.07
N GLY A 19 -28.91 9.18 -38.17
CA GLY A 19 -28.02 9.17 -39.31
C GLY A 19 -26.60 9.50 -38.86
N PRO A 20 -25.57 9.09 -39.63
CA PRO A 20 -24.17 9.35 -39.30
C PRO A 20 -23.87 10.83 -39.01
N GLU A 21 -24.73 11.76 -39.49
CA GLU A 21 -24.65 13.19 -39.23
C GLU A 21 -24.96 13.58 -37.77
N ASP A 22 -25.94 12.95 -37.12
CA ASP A 22 -26.30 13.22 -35.71
C ASP A 22 -25.20 12.74 -34.74
N VAL A 23 -24.47 11.68 -35.11
CA VAL A 23 -23.33 11.18 -34.33
C VAL A 23 -22.16 12.17 -34.39
N VAL A 24 -21.97 12.87 -35.52
CA VAL A 24 -20.90 13.86 -35.69
C VAL A 24 -21.20 15.13 -34.88
N GLU A 25 -22.45 15.61 -34.86
CA GLU A 25 -22.80 16.83 -34.13
C GLU A 25 -22.71 16.66 -32.60
N VAL A 26 -23.12 15.50 -32.07
CA VAL A 26 -22.96 15.16 -30.64
C VAL A 26 -21.48 15.07 -30.24
N LYS A 27 -20.60 14.59 -31.14
CA LYS A 27 -19.16 14.51 -30.88
C LYS A 27 -18.50 15.89 -30.90
N GLN A 28 -18.93 16.78 -31.79
CA GLN A 28 -18.36 18.12 -31.92
C GLN A 28 -18.71 19.01 -30.73
N LYS A 29 -19.94 18.92 -30.20
CA LYS A 29 -20.40 19.72 -29.05
C LYS A 29 -19.71 19.35 -27.73
N ARG A 30 -19.14 18.15 -27.60
CA ARG A 30 -18.34 17.74 -26.43
C ARG A 30 -16.91 18.31 -26.44
N SER A 31 -16.34 18.60 -27.61
CA SER A 31 -14.95 19.08 -27.71
C SER A 31 -14.74 20.51 -27.19
N SER A 32 -15.75 21.39 -27.28
CA SER A 32 -15.62 22.81 -26.94
C SER A 32 -15.72 23.11 -25.43
N ARG A 33 -16.24 22.18 -24.61
CA ARG A 33 -16.31 22.33 -23.14
C ARG A 33 -15.01 21.97 -22.42
N GLY A 34 -14.09 21.24 -23.05
CA GLY A 34 -12.82 20.83 -22.43
C GLY A 34 -11.78 21.95 -22.23
N GLY A 35 -11.79 22.97 -23.11
CA GLY A 35 -10.73 23.98 -23.14
C GLY A 35 -10.69 24.93 -21.94
N ARG A 36 -11.84 25.25 -21.32
CA ARG A 36 -11.88 26.13 -20.13
C ARG A 36 -11.37 25.45 -18.86
N SER A 37 -11.62 24.15 -18.70
CA SER A 37 -11.17 23.39 -17.53
C SER A 37 -9.63 23.33 -17.43
N MET A 38 -8.93 23.15 -18.56
CA MET A 38 -7.47 23.04 -18.56
C MET A 38 -6.75 24.34 -18.14
N ARG A 39 -7.29 25.51 -18.49
CA ARG A 39 -6.69 26.81 -18.09
C ARG A 39 -6.72 27.01 -16.57
N HIS A 40 -7.81 26.65 -15.90
CA HIS A 40 -7.91 26.77 -14.44
C HIS A 40 -6.93 25.84 -13.72
N LYS A 41 -6.73 24.61 -14.20
CA LYS A 41 -5.78 23.66 -13.60
C LYS A 41 -4.32 24.09 -13.74
N SER A 42 -3.95 24.68 -14.88
CA SER A 42 -2.61 25.24 -15.10
C SER A 42 -2.32 26.40 -14.13
N ASN A 43 -3.26 27.34 -14.01
CA ASN A 43 -3.12 28.47 -13.09
C ASN A 43 -3.02 28.04 -11.62
N ALA A 44 -3.76 27.00 -11.22
CA ALA A 44 -3.68 26.43 -9.87
C ALA A 44 -2.29 25.84 -9.57
N THR A 45 -1.70 25.14 -10.54
CA THR A 45 -0.36 24.53 -10.39
C THR A 45 0.72 25.61 -10.24
N PHE A 46 0.66 26.64 -11.09
CA PHE A 46 1.59 27.78 -11.01
C PHE A 46 1.42 28.58 -9.71
N GLY A 47 0.17 28.85 -9.31
CA GLY A 47 -0.12 29.53 -8.04
C GLY A 47 0.36 28.73 -6.82
N GLY A 48 0.20 27.40 -6.84
CA GLY A 48 0.71 26.51 -5.80
C GLY A 48 2.24 26.57 -5.68
N PHE A 49 2.95 26.57 -6.81
CA PHE A 49 4.40 26.70 -6.81
C PHE A 49 4.88 28.06 -6.25
N ILE A 50 4.24 29.16 -6.64
CA ILE A 50 4.54 30.49 -6.08
C ILE A 50 4.28 30.52 -4.57
N ALA A 51 3.15 29.98 -4.13
CA ALA A 51 2.81 29.93 -2.70
C ALA A 51 3.84 29.12 -1.90
N TRP A 52 4.28 27.97 -2.42
CA TRP A 52 5.35 27.18 -1.83
C TRP A 52 6.68 27.94 -1.76
N ALA A 53 7.12 28.56 -2.87
CA ALA A 53 8.36 29.31 -2.90
C ALA A 53 8.34 30.50 -1.92
N ALA A 54 7.23 31.23 -1.85
CA ALA A 54 7.04 32.30 -0.89
C ALA A 54 7.11 31.80 0.56
N PHE A 55 6.47 30.67 0.86
CA PHE A 55 6.57 30.02 2.17
C PHE A 55 8.02 29.67 2.52
N VAL A 56 8.76 29.02 1.62
CA VAL A 56 10.16 28.62 1.88
C VAL A 56 11.04 29.86 2.11
N ILE A 57 10.86 30.92 1.33
CA ILE A 57 11.60 32.18 1.54
C ILE A 57 11.29 32.75 2.93
N ILE A 58 10.01 32.90 3.29
CA ILE A 58 9.61 33.43 4.60
C ILE A 58 10.16 32.53 5.73
N TRP A 59 10.09 31.21 5.58
CA TRP A 59 10.62 30.26 6.54
C TRP A 59 12.12 30.46 6.78
N LEU A 60 12.89 30.51 5.70
CA LEU A 60 14.35 30.65 5.76
C LEU A 60 14.80 31.97 6.37
N PHE A 61 14.05 33.06 6.13
CA PHE A 61 14.40 34.37 6.69
C PHE A 61 14.06 34.52 8.18
N PHE A 62 12.92 33.99 8.63
CA PHE A 62 12.39 34.30 9.96
C PHE A 62 12.53 33.17 10.98
N PHE A 63 12.55 31.91 10.54
CA PHE A 63 12.44 30.76 11.44
C PHE A 63 13.66 29.85 11.42
N ALA A 64 14.38 29.76 10.28
CA ALA A 64 15.46 28.80 10.11
C ALA A 64 16.63 28.95 11.09
N GLY A 65 16.83 30.13 11.68
CA GLY A 65 17.90 30.37 12.65
C GLY A 65 17.80 29.54 13.94
N ASN A 66 16.61 29.00 14.25
CA ASN A 66 16.38 28.15 15.42
C ASN A 66 16.50 26.64 15.12
N PHE A 67 16.82 26.26 13.88
CA PHE A 67 16.82 24.86 13.43
C PHE A 67 18.12 24.51 12.71
N GLY A 68 18.53 23.24 12.78
CA GLY A 68 19.67 22.73 12.02
C GLY A 68 19.41 22.66 10.52
N ILE A 69 20.45 22.33 9.75
CA ILE A 69 20.36 22.26 8.29
C ILE A 69 19.42 21.14 7.81
N PHE A 70 19.41 20.00 8.50
CA PHE A 70 18.60 18.84 8.12
C PHE A 70 17.11 19.09 8.39
N GLU A 71 16.79 19.71 9.52
CA GLU A 71 15.46 20.15 9.92
C GLU A 71 14.89 21.14 8.90
N ASN A 72 15.67 22.15 8.52
CA ASN A 72 15.25 23.13 7.52
C ASN A 72 15.02 22.51 6.13
N ILE A 73 15.88 21.57 5.71
CA ILE A 73 15.67 20.81 4.46
C ILE A 73 14.38 19.99 4.56
N ALA A 74 14.14 19.31 5.67
CA ALA A 74 12.94 18.52 5.86
C ALA A 74 11.65 19.35 5.81
N ILE A 75 11.65 20.56 6.37
CA ILE A 75 10.50 21.48 6.27
C ILE A 75 10.27 21.91 4.82
N ALA A 76 11.34 22.27 4.10
CA ALA A 76 11.24 22.66 2.69
C ALA A 76 10.71 21.52 1.81
N VAL A 77 11.22 20.30 1.99
CA VAL A 77 10.79 19.11 1.25
C VAL A 77 9.36 18.71 1.63
N SER A 78 9.01 18.71 2.92
CA SER A 78 7.66 18.34 3.38
C SER A 78 6.61 19.31 2.86
N SER A 79 6.87 20.62 2.91
CA SER A 79 5.95 21.63 2.35
C SER A 79 5.80 21.48 0.83
N PHE A 80 6.87 21.13 0.11
CA PHE A 80 6.81 20.85 -1.33
C PHE A 80 5.92 19.64 -1.63
N ILE A 81 6.11 18.55 -0.87
CA ILE A 81 5.31 17.32 -1.01
C ILE A 81 3.83 17.60 -0.71
N LEU A 82 3.51 18.39 0.31
CA LEU A 82 2.13 18.78 0.63
C LEU A 82 1.48 19.54 -0.53
N VAL A 83 2.18 20.53 -1.10
CA VAL A 83 1.67 21.30 -2.24
C VAL A 83 1.52 20.42 -3.48
N GLY A 84 2.52 19.59 -3.78
CA GLY A 84 2.47 18.64 -4.90
C GLY A 84 1.34 17.63 -4.75
N GLY A 85 1.09 17.15 -3.53
CA GLY A 85 -0.04 16.30 -3.21
C GLY A 85 -1.37 16.96 -3.47
N ILE A 86 -1.61 18.16 -2.89
CA ILE A 86 -2.84 18.93 -3.10
C ILE A 86 -3.09 19.12 -4.61
N MET A 87 -2.05 19.46 -5.38
CA MET A 87 -2.15 19.55 -6.84
C MET A 87 -2.52 18.19 -7.45
N GLY A 88 -1.86 17.11 -7.07
CA GLY A 88 -2.22 15.75 -7.51
C GLY A 88 -3.70 15.40 -7.30
N ALA A 89 -4.26 15.76 -6.13
CA ALA A 89 -5.69 15.55 -5.86
C ALA A 89 -6.61 16.45 -6.69
N ILE A 90 -6.23 17.70 -6.96
CA ILE A 90 -6.99 18.61 -7.86
C ILE A 90 -7.00 18.08 -9.30
N TRP A 91 -5.90 17.45 -9.73
CA TRP A 91 -5.76 16.91 -11.08
C TRP A 91 -6.46 15.57 -11.28
N SER A 92 -6.63 14.80 -10.21
CA SER A 92 -7.36 13.54 -10.22
C SER A 92 -8.83 13.75 -10.63
N PRO A 93 -9.34 13.03 -11.65
CA PRO A 93 -10.72 13.19 -12.09
C PRO A 93 -11.67 12.73 -10.98
N SER A 94 -12.63 13.58 -10.60
CA SER A 94 -13.70 13.23 -9.64
C SER A 94 -14.50 12.01 -10.10
N ASP A 95 -14.60 11.82 -11.41
CA ASP A 95 -15.42 10.80 -12.05
C ASP A 95 -14.58 9.61 -12.53
N ALA A 96 -13.32 9.50 -12.08
CA ALA A 96 -12.47 8.37 -12.44
C ALA A 96 -13.01 7.06 -11.84
N GLY A 97 -13.38 6.13 -12.72
CA GLY A 97 -13.72 4.74 -12.42
C GLY A 97 -15.22 4.45 -12.22
N PRO A 98 -15.60 3.16 -12.18
CA PRO A 98 -16.98 2.74 -11.96
C PRO A 98 -17.49 3.28 -10.62
N GLN A 99 -18.71 3.86 -10.60
CA GLN A 99 -19.39 4.31 -9.37
C GLN A 99 -18.77 5.54 -8.66
N GLY A 100 -18.08 6.43 -9.38
CA GLY A 100 -17.59 7.68 -8.78
C GLY A 100 -16.46 7.46 -7.77
N THR A 101 -15.53 6.55 -8.07
CA THR A 101 -14.38 6.20 -7.22
C THR A 101 -13.31 7.30 -7.11
N GLY A 102 -13.42 8.41 -7.84
CA GLY A 102 -12.41 9.48 -7.86
C GLY A 102 -12.09 10.06 -6.48
N TRP A 103 -13.07 10.15 -5.57
CA TRP A 103 -12.82 10.63 -4.20
C TRP A 103 -11.92 9.68 -3.39
N ARG A 104 -11.98 8.36 -3.63
CA ARG A 104 -11.15 7.35 -2.94
C ARG A 104 -9.70 7.45 -3.37
N ILE A 105 -9.49 7.68 -4.67
CA ILE A 105 -8.17 7.97 -5.23
C ILE A 105 -7.60 9.23 -4.56
N ASN A 106 -8.41 10.29 -4.41
CA ASN A 106 -7.98 11.51 -3.73
C ASN A 106 -7.61 11.28 -2.26
N VAL A 107 -8.41 10.50 -1.52
CA VAL A 107 -8.07 10.10 -0.14
C VAL A 107 -6.75 9.33 -0.10
N SER A 108 -6.50 8.47 -1.08
CA SER A 108 -5.26 7.69 -1.15
C SER A 108 -4.04 8.57 -1.44
N ILE A 109 -4.15 9.49 -2.40
CA ILE A 109 -3.10 10.47 -2.69
C ILE A 109 -2.82 11.36 -1.48
N MET A 110 -3.87 11.93 -0.87
CA MET A 110 -3.73 12.84 0.27
C MET A 110 -3.14 12.15 1.48
N SER A 111 -3.61 10.95 1.82
CA SER A 111 -3.09 10.21 2.97
C SER A 111 -1.63 9.80 2.78
N GLY A 112 -1.24 9.35 1.58
CA GLY A 112 0.16 9.04 1.26
C GLY A 112 1.08 10.26 1.35
N VAL A 113 0.63 11.40 0.82
CA VAL A 113 1.35 12.69 0.91
C VAL A 113 1.53 13.13 2.36
N LEU A 114 0.46 13.09 3.15
CA LEU A 114 0.49 13.46 4.57
C LEU A 114 1.41 12.52 5.36
N TRP A 115 1.39 11.23 5.07
CA TRP A 115 2.26 10.26 5.71
C TRP A 115 3.74 10.47 5.35
N LEU A 116 4.06 10.78 4.09
CA LEU A 116 5.42 11.12 3.68
C LEU A 116 5.91 12.41 4.35
N ALA A 117 5.08 13.46 4.36
CA ALA A 117 5.39 14.70 5.06
C ALA A 117 5.62 14.45 6.55
N PHE A 118 4.80 13.60 7.18
CA PHE A 118 5.00 13.17 8.56
C PHE A 118 6.36 12.50 8.77
N ILE A 119 6.76 11.54 7.93
CA ILE A 119 8.07 10.85 8.07
C ILE A 119 9.23 11.83 7.92
N ILE A 120 9.16 12.70 6.91
CA ILE A 120 10.24 13.65 6.62
C ILE A 120 10.39 14.66 7.75
N LEU A 121 9.29 15.07 8.39
CA LEU A 121 9.34 15.93 9.59
C LEU A 121 9.74 15.14 10.84
N TRP A 122 9.27 13.90 11.00
CA TRP A 122 9.55 13.11 12.21
C TRP A 122 11.05 12.84 12.38
N LEU A 123 11.73 12.42 11.30
CA LEU A 123 13.12 11.96 11.35
C LEU A 123 14.10 13.02 11.89
N PRO A 124 14.14 14.27 11.42
CA PRO A 124 15.10 15.24 11.91
C PRO A 124 14.64 15.96 13.18
N PHE A 125 13.33 16.03 13.47
CA PHE A 125 12.84 16.79 14.64
C PHE A 125 12.71 15.98 15.91
N PHE A 126 12.29 14.71 15.79
CA PHE A 126 11.89 13.92 16.96
C PHE A 126 12.75 12.69 17.15
N MET A 127 13.49 12.24 16.14
CA MET A 127 14.23 10.97 16.23
C MET A 127 15.24 10.95 17.38
N GLU A 128 15.92 12.06 17.67
CA GLU A 128 16.93 12.14 18.73
C GLU A 128 16.33 12.05 20.14
N GLU A 129 15.06 12.42 20.31
CA GLU A 129 14.36 12.36 21.60
C GLU A 129 13.92 10.93 21.98
N PHE A 130 13.87 10.03 21.01
CA PHE A 130 13.36 8.68 21.16
C PHE A 130 14.44 7.62 20.92
N SER A 131 14.34 6.49 21.61
CA SER A 131 15.16 5.32 21.30
C SER A 131 14.83 4.79 19.90
N LEU A 132 15.76 4.04 19.29
CA LEU A 132 15.55 3.40 17.99
C LEU A 132 14.22 2.62 17.94
N TYR A 133 13.91 1.84 18.97
CA TYR A 133 12.66 1.05 19.02
C TYR A 133 11.41 1.92 19.06
N ARG A 134 11.42 3.01 19.83
CA ARG A 134 10.29 3.96 19.88
C ARG A 134 10.11 4.67 18.54
N ASN A 135 11.20 5.03 17.87
CA ASN A 135 11.13 5.58 16.51
C ASN A 135 10.51 4.57 15.52
N ILE A 136 10.91 3.30 15.57
CA ILE A 136 10.30 2.25 14.75
C ILE A 136 8.82 2.07 15.11
N ALA A 137 8.45 2.11 16.40
CA ALA A 137 7.05 2.03 16.83
C ALA A 137 6.21 3.18 16.28
N VAL A 138 6.73 4.40 16.25
CA VAL A 138 6.04 5.57 15.65
C VAL A 138 5.88 5.41 14.15
N LEU A 139 6.91 4.93 13.44
CA LEU A 139 6.82 4.65 12.00
C LEU A 139 5.81 3.54 11.68
N LEU A 140 5.76 2.48 12.48
CA LEU A 140 4.74 1.43 12.35
C LEU A 140 3.34 1.96 12.67
N GLY A 141 3.21 2.78 13.72
CA GLY A 141 1.94 3.39 14.11
C GLY A 141 1.38 4.35 13.05
N SER A 142 2.22 5.17 12.43
CA SER A 142 1.80 6.06 11.34
C SER A 142 1.44 5.28 10.08
N THR A 143 2.16 4.20 9.78
CA THR A 143 1.86 3.27 8.68
C THR A 143 0.53 2.55 8.91
N LEU A 144 0.26 2.10 10.14
CA LEU A 144 -1.02 1.51 10.53
C LEU A 144 -2.17 2.50 10.29
N LEU A 145 -2.00 3.76 10.70
CA LEU A 145 -3.00 4.81 10.46
C LEU A 145 -3.23 5.02 8.96
N LEU A 146 -2.17 5.08 8.15
CA LEU A 146 -2.26 5.17 6.70
C LEU A 146 -3.04 3.99 6.11
N MET A 147 -2.76 2.76 6.54
CA MET A 147 -3.46 1.56 6.09
C MET A 147 -4.95 1.60 6.46
N LEU A 148 -5.30 2.05 7.66
CA LEU A 148 -6.70 2.16 8.10
C LEU A 148 -7.48 3.22 7.31
N VAL A 149 -6.89 4.40 7.09
CA VAL A 149 -7.50 5.46 6.27
C VAL A 149 -7.72 4.98 4.84
N ASN A 150 -6.73 4.35 4.23
CA ASN A 150 -6.86 3.84 2.87
C ASN A 150 -7.87 2.70 2.78
N SER A 151 -7.73 1.67 3.62
CA SER A 151 -8.60 0.48 3.57
C SER A 151 -10.07 0.84 3.80
N SER A 152 -10.35 1.77 4.74
CA SER A 152 -11.72 2.24 4.98
C SER A 152 -12.32 2.98 3.78
N SER A 153 -11.51 3.72 3.01
CA SER A 153 -11.98 4.38 1.78
C SER A 153 -12.34 3.39 0.66
N TRP A 154 -11.74 2.20 0.66
CA TRP A 154 -11.93 1.17 -0.38
C TRP A 154 -12.88 0.03 0.01
N VAL A 155 -13.23 -0.13 1.29
CA VAL A 155 -14.04 -1.27 1.78
C VAL A 155 -15.39 -1.42 1.06
N SER A 156 -16.01 -0.30 0.68
CA SER A 156 -17.31 -0.30 -0.01
C SER A 156 -17.22 -0.43 -1.53
N ALA A 157 -16.03 -0.35 -2.13
CA ALA A 157 -15.84 -0.41 -3.59
C ALA A 157 -15.66 -1.83 -4.12
N ALA A 158 -15.46 -2.82 -3.27
CA ALA A 158 -15.19 -4.18 -3.72
C ALA A 158 -16.51 -4.92 -4.04
N PRO A 159 -16.87 -5.14 -5.33
CA PRO A 159 -18.04 -5.94 -5.69
C PRO A 159 -17.77 -7.43 -5.40
N GLY A 160 -18.82 -8.17 -5.01
CA GLY A 160 -18.77 -9.64 -4.98
C GLY A 160 -18.16 -10.31 -3.74
N VAL A 161 -17.83 -9.57 -2.68
CA VAL A 161 -17.04 -10.10 -1.55
C VAL A 161 -17.88 -10.90 -0.52
N GLY A 162 -19.09 -11.37 -0.82
CA GLY A 162 -19.97 -12.01 0.18
C GLY A 162 -19.30 -13.12 1.00
N ASN A 163 -18.62 -14.06 0.33
CA ASN A 163 -17.88 -15.16 0.97
C ASN A 163 -16.38 -14.88 1.15
N MET A 164 -15.76 -14.07 0.28
CA MET A 164 -14.39 -13.59 0.50
C MET A 164 -14.30 -12.77 1.79
N LYS A 165 -15.38 -12.07 2.19
CA LYS A 165 -15.43 -11.13 3.31
C LYS A 165 -14.93 -11.76 4.58
N ARG A 166 -15.39 -12.98 4.92
CA ARG A 166 -15.06 -13.56 6.23
C ARG A 166 -13.58 -13.90 6.35
N ARG A 167 -12.97 -14.47 5.31
CA ARG A 167 -11.55 -14.87 5.32
C ARG A 167 -10.62 -13.67 5.21
N THR A 168 -10.88 -12.77 4.25
CA THR A 168 -10.08 -11.54 4.11
C THR A 168 -10.19 -10.67 5.36
N THR A 169 -11.39 -10.56 5.95
CA THR A 169 -11.56 -9.84 7.23
C THR A 169 -10.81 -10.54 8.36
N ALA A 170 -10.85 -11.87 8.45
CA ALA A 170 -10.12 -12.61 9.49
C ALA A 170 -8.60 -12.41 9.35
N GLY A 171 -8.05 -12.56 8.15
CA GLY A 171 -6.63 -12.31 7.90
C GLY A 171 -6.24 -10.86 8.20
N SER A 172 -6.97 -9.89 7.63
CA SER A 172 -6.74 -8.47 7.95
C SER A 172 -6.82 -8.19 9.45
N ALA A 173 -7.73 -8.81 10.20
CA ALA A 173 -7.80 -8.66 11.65
C ALA A 173 -6.58 -9.25 12.36
N VAL A 174 -6.13 -10.46 11.99
CA VAL A 174 -4.91 -11.08 12.54
C VAL A 174 -3.69 -10.20 12.30
N PHE A 175 -3.53 -9.71 11.06
CA PHE A 175 -2.44 -8.81 10.70
C PHE A 175 -2.48 -7.48 11.47
N LEU A 176 -3.65 -6.86 11.62
CA LEU A 176 -3.80 -5.62 12.38
C LEU A 176 -3.49 -5.82 13.86
N VAL A 177 -3.96 -6.92 14.47
CA VAL A 177 -3.63 -7.28 15.85
C VAL A 177 -2.12 -7.44 16.01
N TRP A 178 -1.45 -8.11 15.07
CA TRP A 178 -0.01 -8.26 15.10
C TRP A 178 0.74 -6.93 15.01
N ILE A 179 0.32 -6.00 14.14
CA ILE A 179 0.94 -4.66 14.08
C ILE A 179 0.76 -3.93 15.41
N ILE A 180 -0.45 -3.95 15.99
CA ILE A 180 -0.72 -3.27 17.27
C ILE A 180 0.15 -3.85 18.39
N LEU A 181 0.27 -5.17 18.47
CA LEU A 181 1.15 -5.84 19.44
C LEU A 181 2.62 -5.52 19.20
N SER A 182 3.05 -5.40 17.93
CA SER A 182 4.42 -5.01 17.58
C SER A 182 4.73 -3.57 18.00
N ILE A 183 3.79 -2.64 17.79
CA ILE A 183 3.91 -1.26 18.26
C ILE A 183 4.02 -1.23 19.79
N TYR A 184 3.14 -1.96 20.49
CA TYR A 184 3.18 -2.07 21.94
C TYR A 184 4.54 -2.61 22.43
N TRP A 185 5.01 -3.72 21.86
CA TRP A 185 6.29 -4.32 22.22
C TRP A 185 7.45 -3.34 22.03
N LEU A 186 7.55 -2.71 20.86
CA LEU A 186 8.62 -1.77 20.55
C LEU A 186 8.61 -0.53 21.44
N TRP A 187 7.44 -0.07 21.85
CA TRP A 187 7.30 1.12 22.69
C TRP A 187 7.63 0.85 24.16
N PHE A 188 7.15 -0.26 24.72
CA PHE A 188 7.18 -0.53 26.15
C PHE A 188 8.27 -1.53 26.57
N GLU A 189 8.48 -2.60 25.81
CA GLU A 189 9.25 -3.77 26.26
C GLU A 189 10.64 -3.88 25.62
N ALA A 190 10.77 -3.44 24.36
CA ALA A 190 11.98 -3.68 23.57
C ALA A 190 13.27 -3.10 24.18
N GLY A 191 13.16 -2.07 25.02
CA GLY A 191 14.32 -1.42 25.66
C GLY A 191 15.09 -2.33 26.64
N VAL A 192 14.48 -3.41 27.13
CA VAL A 192 15.11 -4.35 28.07
C VAL A 192 15.98 -5.40 27.33
N TYR A 193 15.78 -5.54 26.02
CA TYR A 193 16.42 -6.57 25.20
C TYR A 193 17.45 -5.96 24.24
N VAL A 194 18.48 -6.75 23.92
CA VAL A 194 19.41 -6.38 22.85
C VAL A 194 18.73 -6.46 21.48
N TRP A 195 19.30 -5.80 20.47
CA TRP A 195 18.63 -5.65 19.17
C TRP A 195 18.45 -6.98 18.45
N GLU A 196 19.38 -7.93 18.62
CA GLU A 196 19.29 -9.28 18.05
C GLU A 196 18.07 -10.05 18.61
N GLN A 197 17.84 -9.94 19.92
CA GLN A 197 16.72 -10.57 20.59
C GLN A 197 15.39 -9.95 20.16
N ASN A 198 15.30 -8.63 20.11
CA ASN A 198 14.11 -7.93 19.59
C ASN A 198 13.82 -8.32 18.13
N PHE A 199 14.86 -8.41 17.30
CA PHE A 199 14.71 -8.83 15.91
C PHE A 199 14.22 -10.28 15.79
N ALA A 200 14.79 -11.20 16.57
CA ALA A 200 14.34 -12.58 16.64
C ALA A 200 12.88 -12.70 17.10
N LEU A 201 12.46 -11.97 18.14
CA LEU A 201 11.06 -11.96 18.59
C LEU A 201 10.11 -11.38 17.53
N GLY A 202 10.54 -10.33 16.82
CA GLY A 202 9.83 -9.81 15.66
C GLY A 202 9.62 -10.88 14.58
N LEU A 203 10.68 -11.59 14.20
CA LEU A 203 10.61 -12.69 13.22
C LEU A 203 9.71 -13.84 13.67
N LEU A 204 9.81 -14.26 14.93
CA LEU A 204 8.97 -15.33 15.49
C LEU A 204 7.50 -14.93 15.46
N SER A 205 7.18 -13.71 15.88
CA SER A 205 5.80 -13.21 15.87
C SER A 205 5.23 -13.15 14.44
N LEU A 206 6.02 -12.70 13.46
CA LEU A 206 5.63 -12.67 12.06
C LEU A 206 5.44 -14.09 11.52
N LEU A 207 6.30 -15.04 11.89
CA LEU A 207 6.17 -16.45 11.48
C LEU A 207 4.85 -17.05 11.99
N ILE A 208 4.48 -16.79 13.25
CA ILE A 208 3.20 -17.23 13.83
C ILE A 208 2.04 -16.66 13.03
N VAL A 209 2.06 -15.36 12.71
CA VAL A 209 1.03 -14.72 11.88
C VAL A 209 0.92 -15.37 10.52
N LEU A 210 2.04 -15.59 9.82
CA LEU A 210 2.01 -16.20 8.49
C LEU A 210 1.48 -17.65 8.52
N VAL A 211 1.76 -18.41 9.58
CA VAL A 211 1.19 -19.75 9.78
C VAL A 211 -0.33 -19.66 9.95
N VAL A 212 -0.82 -18.73 10.77
CA VAL A 212 -2.27 -18.50 10.97
C VAL A 212 -2.94 -18.08 9.65
N GLU A 213 -2.35 -17.12 8.93
CA GLU A 213 -2.84 -16.64 7.63
C GLU A 213 -2.89 -17.77 6.59
N THR A 214 -1.84 -18.58 6.50
CA THR A 214 -1.81 -19.75 5.61
C THR A 214 -2.94 -20.73 5.97
N GLY A 215 -3.25 -20.90 7.26
CA GLY A 215 -4.40 -21.67 7.72
C GLY A 215 -5.74 -21.09 7.27
N ILE A 216 -5.91 -19.76 7.38
CA ILE A 216 -7.12 -19.03 6.94
C ILE A 216 -7.32 -19.17 5.42
N PHE A 217 -6.25 -19.08 4.63
CA PHE A 217 -6.29 -19.08 3.17
C PHE A 217 -6.06 -20.46 2.52
N ARG A 218 -5.88 -21.53 3.32
CA ARG A 218 -5.56 -22.88 2.83
C ARG A 218 -6.49 -23.39 1.72
N ALA A 219 -7.79 -23.11 1.84
CA ALA A 219 -8.79 -23.58 0.89
C ALA A 219 -8.64 -22.93 -0.51
N ASP A 220 -8.17 -21.69 -0.59
CA ASP A 220 -8.03 -20.95 -1.86
C ASP A 220 -6.68 -21.24 -2.53
N ILE A 221 -5.66 -21.52 -1.71
CA ILE A 221 -4.34 -21.93 -2.16
C ILE A 221 -4.42 -23.20 -3.03
N GLY A 222 -5.29 -24.17 -2.68
CA GLY A 222 -5.38 -25.45 -3.39
C GLY A 222 -6.12 -25.45 -4.74
N THR A 223 -6.76 -24.34 -5.14
CA THR A 223 -7.69 -24.33 -6.29
C THR A 223 -7.12 -23.78 -7.59
N SER A 224 -5.87 -23.32 -7.62
CA SER A 224 -5.27 -22.79 -8.85
C SER A 224 -4.89 -23.93 -9.81
N LYS A 225 -5.71 -24.17 -10.84
CA LYS A 225 -5.41 -25.13 -11.91
C LYS A 225 -4.15 -24.66 -12.66
N GLY A 226 -3.19 -25.56 -12.84
CA GLY A 226 -1.97 -25.30 -13.63
C GLY A 226 -0.80 -24.68 -12.87
N MET A 227 -1.00 -24.24 -11.62
CA MET A 227 0.11 -23.83 -10.75
C MET A 227 0.56 -25.06 -9.95
N GLY A 228 1.83 -25.47 -10.04
CA GLY A 228 2.31 -26.59 -9.24
C GLY A 228 2.22 -26.30 -7.73
N ASN A 229 2.54 -27.28 -6.89
CA ASN A 229 2.21 -27.24 -5.45
C ASN A 229 2.52 -25.87 -4.76
N PRO A 230 1.51 -25.05 -4.44
CA PRO A 230 1.71 -23.69 -3.93
C PRO A 230 2.19 -23.67 -2.47
N TYR A 231 2.17 -24.82 -1.78
CA TYR A 231 2.72 -24.95 -0.43
C TYR A 231 4.25 -24.96 -0.42
N ILE A 232 4.92 -25.22 -1.55
CA ILE A 232 6.39 -25.25 -1.60
C ILE A 232 6.99 -23.85 -1.40
N PRO A 233 6.61 -22.79 -2.16
CA PRO A 233 7.10 -21.43 -1.90
C PRO A 233 6.81 -20.94 -0.48
N ILE A 234 5.64 -21.26 0.06
CA ILE A 234 5.25 -20.93 1.44
C ILE A 234 6.18 -21.64 2.44
N GLY A 235 6.44 -22.94 2.23
CA GLY A 235 7.37 -23.71 3.06
C GLY A 235 8.80 -23.18 3.01
N ILE A 236 9.28 -22.76 1.84
CA ILE A 236 10.60 -22.11 1.67
C ILE A 236 10.67 -20.82 2.48
N LEU A 237 9.62 -19.99 2.42
CA LEU A 237 9.54 -18.76 3.22
C LEU A 237 9.59 -19.06 4.74
N PHE A 238 8.83 -20.04 5.21
CA PHE A 238 8.82 -20.42 6.63
C PHE A 238 10.17 -20.98 7.09
N ALA A 239 10.80 -21.81 6.26
CA ALA A 239 12.13 -22.33 6.55
C ALA A 239 13.16 -21.21 6.65
N TRP A 240 13.14 -20.24 5.73
CA TRP A 240 14.03 -19.07 5.78
C TRP A 240 13.84 -18.27 7.07
N MET A 241 12.60 -17.95 7.43
CA MET A 241 12.29 -17.21 8.65
C MET A 241 12.69 -17.97 9.92
N ALA A 242 12.50 -19.29 9.96
CA ALA A 242 12.94 -20.12 11.08
C ALA A 242 14.47 -20.13 11.21
N VAL A 243 15.20 -20.22 10.09
CA VAL A 243 16.67 -20.12 10.07
C VAL A 243 17.12 -18.77 10.61
N LEU A 244 16.50 -17.67 10.17
CA LEU A 244 16.81 -16.33 10.69
C LEU A 244 16.51 -16.22 12.18
N PHE A 245 15.36 -16.72 12.64
CA PHE A 245 15.02 -16.73 14.06
C PHE A 245 16.10 -17.45 14.89
N VAL A 246 16.49 -18.66 14.48
CA VAL A 246 17.54 -19.44 15.15
C VAL A 246 18.87 -18.69 15.14
N TRP A 247 19.25 -18.08 14.01
CA TRP A 247 20.46 -17.28 13.90
C TRP A 247 20.47 -16.12 14.90
N PHE A 248 19.44 -15.27 14.87
CA PHE A 248 19.37 -14.07 15.70
C PHE A 248 19.19 -14.37 17.19
N TRP A 249 18.53 -15.47 17.53
CA TRP A 249 18.33 -15.86 18.91
C TRP A 249 19.58 -16.47 19.56
N PHE A 250 20.29 -17.37 18.85
CA PHE A 250 21.36 -18.17 19.46
C PHE A 250 22.77 -17.75 19.04
N PHE A 251 22.94 -17.20 17.83
CA PHE A 251 24.27 -17.07 17.22
C PHE A 251 24.69 -15.63 16.94
N ALA A 252 23.76 -14.68 16.84
CA ALA A 252 24.07 -13.31 16.38
C ALA A 252 24.86 -12.45 17.37
N ALA A 253 24.77 -12.73 18.68
CA ALA A 253 25.35 -11.91 19.74
C ALA A 253 26.87 -11.61 19.62
N PRO A 254 27.76 -12.56 19.26
CA PRO A 254 29.18 -12.27 19.06
C PRO A 254 29.52 -11.51 17.77
N PHE A 255 28.55 -11.30 16.87
CA PHE A 255 28.77 -10.67 15.57
C PHE A 255 28.34 -9.20 15.57
N SER A 256 29.05 -8.37 14.81
CA SER A 256 28.64 -6.98 14.59
C SER A 256 27.35 -6.89 13.77
N GLY A 257 26.67 -5.74 13.84
CA GLY A 257 25.47 -5.47 13.03
C GLY A 257 25.69 -5.69 11.53
N TYR A 258 26.85 -5.30 10.99
CA TYR A 258 27.18 -5.53 9.57
C TYR A 258 27.34 -7.01 9.21
N GLN A 259 27.96 -7.79 10.10
CA GLN A 259 28.10 -9.24 9.90
C GLN A 259 26.74 -9.93 9.96
N ASN A 260 25.90 -9.56 10.93
CA ASN A 260 24.53 -10.09 11.02
C ASN A 260 23.68 -9.71 9.80
N LEU A 261 23.83 -8.48 9.28
CA LEU A 261 23.20 -8.05 8.02
C LEU A 261 23.70 -8.88 6.82
N ALA A 262 25.00 -9.18 6.75
CA ALA A 262 25.56 -10.02 5.69
C ALA A 262 24.97 -11.44 5.73
N VAL A 263 24.80 -12.03 6.92
CA VAL A 263 24.15 -13.34 7.08
C VAL A 263 22.69 -13.29 6.65
N PHE A 264 21.96 -12.24 7.02
CA PHE A 264 20.59 -12.01 6.54
C PHE A 264 20.54 -12.00 5.00
N LEU A 265 21.37 -11.19 4.35
CA LEU A 265 21.41 -11.07 2.88
C LEU A 265 21.84 -12.38 2.20
N ALA A 266 22.86 -13.05 2.71
CA ALA A 266 23.34 -14.32 2.15
C ALA A 266 22.25 -15.41 2.25
N SER A 267 21.55 -15.50 3.38
CA SER A 267 20.43 -16.44 3.53
C SER A 267 19.26 -16.08 2.59
N MET A 268 18.95 -14.80 2.42
CA MET A 268 17.92 -14.34 1.48
C MET A 268 18.26 -14.77 0.05
N ILE A 269 19.50 -14.57 -0.41
CA ILE A 269 19.96 -15.00 -1.73
C ILE A 269 19.85 -16.53 -1.88
N LEU A 270 20.26 -17.28 -0.87
CA LEU A 270 20.18 -18.75 -0.87
C LEU A 270 18.74 -19.23 -1.05
N PHE A 271 17.81 -18.75 -0.21
CA PHE A 271 16.41 -19.18 -0.26
C PHE A 271 15.67 -18.65 -1.50
N ALA A 272 16.02 -17.44 -1.97
CA ALA A 272 15.53 -16.92 -3.26
C ALA A 272 16.02 -17.79 -4.43
N GLY A 273 17.28 -18.24 -4.40
CA GLY A 273 17.83 -19.17 -5.38
C GLY A 273 17.10 -20.52 -5.41
N ILE A 274 16.78 -21.07 -4.23
CA ILE A 274 15.96 -22.30 -4.11
C ILE A 274 14.57 -22.07 -4.71
N GLY A 275 13.91 -20.95 -4.36
CA GLY A 275 12.61 -20.58 -4.92
C GLY A 275 12.64 -20.39 -6.44
N TYR A 276 13.69 -19.76 -6.97
CA TYR A 276 13.89 -19.59 -8.41
C TYR A 276 14.05 -20.92 -9.14
N LEU A 277 14.87 -21.84 -8.60
CA LEU A 277 15.04 -23.18 -9.19
C LEU A 277 13.72 -23.96 -9.19
N TYR A 278 12.94 -23.86 -8.13
CA TYR A 278 11.60 -24.44 -8.07
C TYR A 278 10.67 -23.87 -9.15
N LEU A 279 10.59 -22.54 -9.26
CA LEU A 279 9.75 -21.87 -10.26
C LEU A 279 10.22 -22.17 -11.69
N ARG A 280 11.52 -22.24 -11.92
CA ARG A 280 12.09 -22.60 -13.23
C ARG A 280 11.62 -23.98 -13.67
N ASN A 281 11.62 -24.97 -12.79
CA ASN A 281 11.15 -26.32 -13.11
C ASN A 281 9.64 -26.39 -13.37
N GLN A 282 8.86 -25.40 -12.90
CA GLN A 282 7.44 -25.29 -13.24
C GLN A 282 7.19 -24.56 -14.56
N ARG A 283 8.12 -23.74 -15.03
CA ARG A 283 7.94 -22.98 -16.27
C ARG A 283 7.71 -23.89 -17.47
N ASP A 284 8.44 -25.00 -17.54
CA ASP A 284 8.30 -25.97 -18.62
C ASP A 284 6.88 -26.59 -18.65
N SER A 285 6.19 -26.67 -17.50
CA SER A 285 4.79 -27.13 -17.43
C SER A 285 3.74 -26.06 -17.77
N ILE A 286 4.12 -24.78 -17.77
CA ILE A 286 3.25 -23.67 -18.17
C ILE A 286 3.23 -23.53 -19.70
N ASP A 287 4.36 -23.82 -20.35
CA ASP A 287 4.46 -23.78 -21.81
C ASP A 287 3.60 -24.89 -22.47
N ASP A 288 3.24 -25.95 -21.74
CA ASP A 288 2.32 -27.02 -22.14
C ASP A 288 0.83 -26.69 -21.91
N LEU A 289 0.49 -25.52 -21.37
CA LEU A 289 -0.89 -25.06 -21.31
C LEU A 289 -1.30 -24.59 -22.70
N ASP A 290 -1.92 -25.49 -23.47
CA ASP A 290 -2.57 -25.15 -24.74
C ASP A 290 -3.57 -24.01 -24.50
N TRP A 291 -3.25 -22.82 -25.01
CA TRP A 291 -4.06 -21.60 -24.89
C TRP A 291 -5.25 -21.60 -25.88
N GLU A 292 -5.83 -22.77 -26.17
CA GLU A 292 -6.98 -22.95 -27.08
C GLU A 292 -8.29 -22.42 -26.50
#